data_AF-V6HVY0-F1
#
_entry.id   AF-V6HVY0-F1
#
_cell.length_a   1.000
_cell.length_b   1.000
_cell.length_c   1.000
_cell.angle_alpha   90.00
_cell.angle_beta   90.00
_cell.angle_gamma   90.00
#
_symmetry.space_group_name_H-M   'P 1'
#
loop_
_entity.id
_entity.type
_entity.pdbx_description
1 polymer ?
#
loop_
_entity_poly.entity_id
_entity_poly.type
_entity_poly.pdbx_seq_one_letter_code
_entity_poly.pdbx_strand_id
1 'polypeptide(L)'
;MREFYRRGISAILATVMLLVISMILNCAGSQKQIAVEPKGEVVPNPAGENESILDEEGKEVRVTTVDPTFFQAPSKDSGEYFRVYITGDAYKVRQIRGTKFIHRKVDRGGDALISEELLKYNKINFTDDGIILVILNGNTGAVETIRFNTRVPRINDLAKVIQNDVTRWTMEHSEEKPVVTKYQIHYMIRLENRSGSTRDKVKEELRKEVRK
;
A
#
# COMPACT_ATOMS: atom_id res chain seq x y z
N MET A 1 69.37 8.94 -19.48
CA MET A 1 67.93 9.12 -19.78
C MET A 1 67.13 7.80 -19.63
N ARG A 2 67.40 6.97 -18.60
CA ARG A 2 66.69 5.67 -18.37
C ARG A 2 66.19 5.47 -16.93
N GLU A 3 66.48 6.36 -16.00
CA GLU A 3 66.08 6.21 -14.59
C GLU A 3 64.80 6.97 -14.20
N PHE A 4 64.35 7.93 -15.01
CA PHE A 4 63.12 8.68 -14.74
C PHE A 4 61.83 7.90 -15.02
N TYR A 5 61.89 6.83 -15.83
CA TYR A 5 60.69 6.09 -16.25
C TYR A 5 60.25 4.99 -15.27
N ARG A 6 61.16 4.52 -14.39
CA ARG A 6 60.86 3.43 -13.44
C ARG A 6 60.12 3.87 -12.17
N ARG A 7 60.21 5.13 -11.78
CA ARG A 7 59.54 5.65 -10.57
C ARG A 7 58.08 6.06 -10.79
N GLY A 8 57.69 6.43 -12.02
CA GLY A 8 56.30 6.83 -12.34
C GLY A 8 55.30 5.68 -12.38
N ILE A 9 55.71 4.52 -12.90
CA ILE A 9 54.82 3.36 -13.10
C ILE A 9 54.42 2.73 -11.75
N SER A 10 55.32 2.72 -10.76
CA SER A 10 55.05 2.16 -9.42
C SER A 10 54.04 2.97 -8.60
N ALA A 11 53.99 4.30 -8.78
CA ALA A 11 53.07 5.16 -8.05
C ALA A 11 51.63 5.10 -8.61
N ILE A 12 51.50 4.90 -9.93
CA ILE A 12 50.21 4.77 -10.61
C ILE A 12 49.55 3.41 -10.29
N LEU A 13 50.33 2.33 -10.24
CA LEU A 13 49.83 1.01 -9.83
C LEU A 13 49.35 0.99 -8.37
N ALA A 14 50.05 1.68 -7.46
CA ALA A 14 49.67 1.76 -6.05
C ALA A 14 48.37 2.58 -5.85
N THR A 15 48.16 3.64 -6.63
CA THR A 15 46.94 4.47 -6.54
C THR A 15 45.72 3.81 -7.17
N VAL A 16 45.89 3.06 -8.27
CA VAL A 16 44.81 2.25 -8.84
C VAL A 16 44.41 1.10 -7.91
N MET A 17 45.38 0.45 -7.25
CA MET A 17 45.09 -0.63 -6.30
C MET A 17 44.36 -0.10 -5.03
N LEU A 18 44.66 1.12 -4.55
CA LEU A 18 43.97 1.73 -3.42
C LEU A 18 42.50 2.11 -3.73
N LEU A 19 42.24 2.59 -4.95
CA LEU A 19 40.89 2.94 -5.42
C LEU A 19 39.99 1.71 -5.57
N VAL A 20 40.54 0.59 -6.03
CA VAL A 20 39.78 -0.68 -6.15
C VAL A 20 39.45 -1.25 -4.77
N ILE A 21 40.35 -1.13 -3.78
CA ILE A 21 40.07 -1.55 -2.40
C ILE A 21 38.97 -0.69 -1.76
N SER A 22 38.90 0.61 -2.04
CA SER A 22 37.81 1.47 -1.54
C SER A 22 36.43 1.16 -2.14
N MET A 23 36.35 0.56 -3.33
CA MET A 23 35.08 0.15 -3.93
C MET A 23 34.55 -1.19 -3.42
N ILE A 24 35.42 -2.07 -2.90
CA ILE A 24 34.99 -3.38 -2.36
C ILE A 24 34.49 -3.26 -0.91
N LEU A 25 34.91 -2.22 -0.18
CA LEU A 25 34.50 -1.99 1.21
C LEU A 25 33.12 -1.33 1.38
N ASN A 26 32.44 -0.95 0.29
CA ASN A 26 31.13 -0.29 0.35
C ASN A 26 29.94 -1.25 0.15
N CYS A 27 30.18 -2.56 0.07
CA CYS A 27 29.14 -3.60 -0.05
C CYS A 27 29.10 -4.53 1.17
N ALA A 28 29.00 -3.97 2.37
CA ALA A 28 28.70 -4.75 3.58
C ALA A 28 27.92 -3.91 4.61
N GLY A 29 26.97 -3.11 4.14
CA GLY A 29 26.01 -2.40 4.97
C GLY A 29 24.63 -3.07 4.93
N SER A 30 24.55 -4.39 5.15
CA SER A 30 23.24 -5.00 5.43
C SER A 30 22.84 -4.56 6.83
N GLN A 31 22.16 -3.42 6.93
CA GLN A 31 21.42 -3.03 8.12
C GLN A 31 20.42 -4.16 8.38
N LYS A 32 20.76 -5.05 9.32
CA LYS A 32 19.76 -5.86 10.00
C LYS A 32 18.76 -4.88 10.59
N GLN A 33 17.60 -4.76 9.94
CA GLN A 33 16.45 -4.11 10.55
C GLN A 33 16.24 -4.82 11.87
N ILE A 34 16.41 -4.06 12.96
CA ILE A 34 16.08 -4.51 14.30
C ILE A 34 14.59 -4.84 14.22
N ALA A 35 14.26 -6.13 14.29
CA ALA A 35 12.89 -6.60 14.31
C ALA A 35 12.26 -6.01 15.58
N VAL A 36 11.48 -4.94 15.39
CA VAL A 36 10.61 -4.41 16.43
C VAL A 36 9.62 -5.54 16.71
N GLU A 37 9.66 -6.10 17.92
CA GLU A 37 8.68 -7.12 18.28
C GLU A 37 7.27 -6.58 18.04
N PRO A 38 6.42 -7.34 17.34
CA PRO A 38 5.06 -6.90 17.07
C PRO A 38 4.33 -6.65 18.39
N LYS A 39 3.70 -5.49 18.52
CA LYS A 39 2.82 -5.22 19.66
C LYS A 39 1.59 -6.10 19.51
N GLY A 40 1.36 -7.03 20.44
CA GLY A 40 0.21 -7.93 20.43
C GLY A 40 0.50 -9.31 19.86
N GLU A 41 -0.50 -10.18 19.92
CA GLU A 41 -0.39 -11.56 19.45
C GLU A 41 -0.50 -11.61 17.92
N VAL A 42 0.36 -12.41 17.29
CA VAL A 42 0.32 -12.62 15.84
C VAL A 42 -0.88 -13.50 15.50
N VAL A 43 -1.69 -13.06 14.54
CA VAL A 43 -2.83 -13.83 14.02
C VAL A 43 -2.46 -14.55 12.71
N PRO A 44 -3.17 -15.61 12.31
CA PRO A 44 -2.92 -16.30 11.04
C PRO A 44 -3.00 -15.38 9.84
N ASN A 45 -2.26 -15.69 8.77
CA ASN A 45 -2.28 -14.87 7.56
C ASN A 45 -3.67 -14.96 6.88
N PRO A 46 -4.35 -13.81 6.61
CA PRO A 46 -5.63 -13.78 5.93
C PRO A 46 -5.71 -14.56 4.62
N ALA A 47 -4.64 -14.62 3.83
CA ALA A 47 -4.61 -15.30 2.53
C ALA A 47 -3.98 -16.70 2.57
N GLY A 48 -3.55 -17.16 3.75
CA GLY A 48 -2.82 -18.41 3.98
C GLY A 48 -1.32 -18.20 4.24
N GLU A 49 -0.70 -19.16 4.92
CA GLU A 49 0.68 -19.06 5.45
C GLU A 49 1.80 -18.96 4.39
N ASN A 50 1.47 -19.20 3.11
CA ASN A 50 2.46 -19.17 2.02
C ASN A 50 2.64 -17.78 1.39
N GLU A 51 1.80 -16.82 1.75
CA GLU A 51 1.88 -15.44 1.28
C GLU A 51 2.63 -14.60 2.32
N SER A 52 3.47 -13.67 1.88
CA SER A 52 3.92 -12.58 2.76
C SER A 52 2.89 -11.46 2.72
N ILE A 53 2.81 -10.67 3.81
CA ILE A 53 1.92 -9.51 3.87
C ILE A 53 2.77 -8.25 3.82
N LEU A 54 2.48 -7.34 2.89
CA LEU A 54 3.15 -6.04 2.82
C LEU A 54 2.26 -4.94 3.40
N ASP A 55 2.86 -3.98 4.09
CA ASP A 55 2.21 -2.74 4.53
C ASP A 55 2.18 -1.66 3.43
N GLU A 56 1.62 -0.50 3.76
CA GLU A 56 1.55 0.67 2.89
C GLU A 56 2.93 1.23 2.48
N GLU A 57 3.99 0.93 3.24
CA GLU A 57 5.38 1.23 2.90
C GLU A 57 6.08 0.12 2.10
N GLY A 58 5.38 -0.96 1.76
CA GLY A 58 5.94 -2.10 1.03
C GLY A 58 6.85 -2.99 1.90
N LYS A 59 6.76 -2.89 3.22
CA LYS A 59 7.54 -3.72 4.15
C LYS A 59 6.73 -4.94 4.54
N GLU A 60 7.44 -6.05 4.74
CA GLU A 60 6.82 -7.26 5.24
C GLU A 60 6.41 -7.10 6.71
N VAL A 61 5.13 -7.36 6.98
CA VAL A 61 4.53 -7.23 8.30
C VAL A 61 3.74 -8.48 8.66
N ARG A 62 3.57 -8.71 9.96
CA ARG A 62 2.64 -9.70 10.47
C ARG A 62 1.38 -9.00 10.96
N VAL A 63 0.22 -9.56 10.65
CA VAL A 63 -1.03 -9.06 11.23
C VAL A 63 -1.10 -9.53 12.67
N THR A 64 -1.55 -8.63 13.54
CA THR A 64 -1.61 -8.82 14.98
C THR A 64 -2.99 -8.49 15.52
N THR A 65 -3.24 -8.82 16.79
CA THR A 65 -4.50 -8.48 17.47
C THR A 65 -4.72 -6.98 17.65
N VAL A 66 -3.69 -6.14 17.51
CA VAL A 66 -3.82 -4.67 17.59
C VAL A 66 -4.17 -4.02 16.25
N ASP A 67 -3.99 -4.75 15.13
CA ASP A 67 -4.43 -4.26 13.83
C ASP A 67 -5.96 -4.17 13.78
N PRO A 68 -6.54 -3.31 12.91
CA PRO A 68 -7.96 -3.34 12.64
C PRO A 68 -8.46 -4.77 12.37
N THR A 69 -9.61 -5.14 12.97
CA THR A 69 -10.21 -6.49 12.80
C THR A 69 -10.42 -6.86 11.33
N PHE A 70 -10.64 -5.85 10.48
CA PHE A 70 -10.69 -5.98 9.03
C PHE A 70 -9.44 -6.63 8.42
N PHE A 71 -8.24 -6.36 8.94
CA PHE A 71 -7.01 -7.01 8.48
C PHE A 71 -6.83 -8.41 9.05
N GLN A 72 -7.46 -8.73 10.18
CA GLN A 72 -7.33 -10.05 10.84
C GLN A 72 -8.23 -11.12 10.19
N ALA A 73 -9.33 -10.71 9.54
CA ALA A 73 -10.31 -11.65 9.02
C ALA A 73 -9.74 -12.54 7.89
N PRO A 74 -10.00 -13.86 7.86
CA PRO A 74 -9.57 -14.70 6.75
C PRO A 74 -10.23 -14.26 5.44
N SER A 75 -9.44 -14.22 4.37
CA SER A 75 -9.93 -13.97 3.02
C SER A 75 -10.72 -15.19 2.53
N LYS A 76 -11.90 -14.94 1.97
CA LYS A 76 -12.73 -15.95 1.29
C LYS A 76 -12.64 -15.85 -0.23
N ASP A 77 -11.91 -14.86 -0.75
CA ASP A 77 -11.82 -14.56 -2.17
C ASP A 77 -10.37 -14.74 -2.62
N SER A 78 -10.13 -15.69 -3.52
CA SER A 78 -8.81 -15.92 -4.10
C SER A 78 -8.29 -14.73 -4.93
N GLY A 79 -9.18 -13.85 -5.37
CA GLY A 79 -8.86 -12.61 -6.08
C GLY A 79 -8.60 -11.42 -5.17
N GLU A 80 -8.77 -11.52 -3.84
CA GLU A 80 -8.44 -10.44 -2.91
C GLU A 80 -6.93 -10.34 -2.75
N TYR A 81 -6.35 -9.24 -3.23
CA TYR A 81 -4.91 -8.97 -3.13
C TYR A 81 -4.61 -7.90 -2.11
N PHE A 82 -5.50 -6.92 -1.98
CA PHE A 82 -5.26 -5.75 -1.14
C PHE A 82 -6.44 -5.51 -0.22
N ARG A 83 -6.13 -5.08 1.00
CA ARG A 83 -7.06 -4.49 1.95
C ARG A 83 -6.65 -3.07 2.24
N VAL A 84 -7.59 -2.15 2.21
CA VAL A 84 -7.37 -0.74 2.52
C VAL A 84 -8.32 -0.35 3.65
N TYR A 85 -7.74 0.18 4.73
CA TYR A 85 -8.49 0.70 5.87
C TYR A 85 -8.27 2.20 5.96
N ILE A 86 -9.35 2.96 5.80
CA ILE A 86 -9.31 4.42 5.74
C ILE A 86 -10.13 4.99 6.88
N THR A 87 -9.52 5.88 7.65
CA THR A 87 -10.17 6.77 8.62
C THR A 87 -9.74 8.20 8.33
N GLY A 88 -10.36 9.17 9.01
CA GLY A 88 -9.91 10.56 8.92
C GLY A 88 -8.48 10.81 9.42
N ASP A 89 -7.90 9.87 10.18
CA ASP A 89 -6.54 10.00 10.75
C ASP A 89 -5.50 9.08 10.09
N ALA A 90 -5.95 8.04 9.41
CA ALA A 90 -5.07 6.96 8.99
C ALA A 90 -5.53 6.34 7.69
N TYR A 91 -4.56 6.14 6.81
CA TYR A 91 -4.66 5.29 5.63
C TYR A 91 -3.72 4.11 5.84
N LYS A 92 -4.25 2.90 5.88
CA LYS A 92 -3.45 1.67 6.04
C LYS A 92 -3.75 0.72 4.90
N VAL A 93 -2.72 0.06 4.39
CA VAL A 93 -2.85 -0.94 3.32
C VAL A 93 -2.22 -2.24 3.77
N ARG A 94 -2.85 -3.36 3.43
CA ARG A 94 -2.23 -4.67 3.51
C ARG A 94 -2.33 -5.34 2.14
N GLN A 95 -1.21 -5.59 1.50
CA GLN A 95 -1.15 -6.54 0.40
C GLN A 95 -1.08 -7.94 1.00
N ILE A 96 -2.15 -8.71 0.87
CA ILE A 96 -2.27 -10.04 1.50
C ILE A 96 -1.93 -11.18 0.54
N ARG A 97 -1.84 -10.91 -0.77
CA ARG A 97 -1.59 -11.93 -1.80
C ARG A 97 -0.71 -11.39 -2.93
N GLY A 98 0.03 -12.27 -3.57
CA GLY A 98 0.69 -11.99 -4.85
C GLY A 98 1.94 -11.13 -4.68
N THR A 99 2.50 -11.10 -3.47
CA THR A 99 3.73 -10.37 -3.12
C THR A 99 4.99 -10.92 -3.80
N LYS A 100 4.88 -11.93 -4.66
CA LYS A 100 5.95 -12.37 -5.55
C LYS A 100 5.86 -11.79 -6.95
N PHE A 101 4.69 -11.30 -7.35
CA PHE A 101 4.36 -10.97 -8.74
C PHE A 101 4.08 -9.50 -8.96
N ILE A 102 3.42 -8.85 -8.00
CA ILE A 102 2.95 -7.47 -8.16
C ILE A 102 3.05 -6.73 -6.83
N HIS A 103 3.53 -5.49 -6.84
CA HIS A 103 3.60 -4.61 -5.66
C HIS A 103 2.98 -3.26 -5.97
N ARG A 104 2.34 -2.65 -4.97
CA ARG A 104 1.93 -1.26 -5.06
C ARG A 104 3.14 -0.37 -4.80
N LYS A 105 3.39 0.62 -5.67
CA LYS A 105 4.36 1.69 -5.37
C LYS A 105 3.89 2.52 -4.20
N VAL A 106 4.80 2.80 -3.27
CA VAL A 106 4.51 3.64 -2.10
C VAL A 106 4.16 5.07 -2.54
N ASP A 107 2.97 5.54 -2.14
CA ASP A 107 2.48 6.89 -2.43
C ASP A 107 1.94 7.56 -1.15
N ARG A 108 2.87 7.96 -0.28
CA ARG A 108 2.54 8.60 1.02
C ARG A 108 1.74 9.89 0.86
N GLY A 109 2.00 10.65 -0.20
CA GLY A 109 1.31 11.92 -0.46
C GLY A 109 -0.16 11.67 -0.80
N GLY A 110 -0.44 10.76 -1.74
CA GLY A 110 -1.80 10.38 -2.05
C GLY A 110 -2.52 9.71 -0.87
N ASP A 111 -1.83 8.88 -0.09
CA ASP A 111 -2.40 8.19 1.09
C ASP A 111 -2.90 9.19 2.14
N ALA A 112 -2.11 10.24 2.39
CA ALA A 112 -2.49 11.32 3.29
C ALA A 112 -3.68 12.13 2.73
N LEU A 113 -3.68 12.47 1.44
CA LEU A 113 -4.75 13.24 0.80
C LEU A 113 -6.10 12.52 0.87
N ILE A 114 -6.12 11.19 0.73
CA ILE A 114 -7.35 10.40 0.82
C ILE A 114 -7.90 10.40 2.25
N SER A 115 -7.04 10.32 3.27
CA SER A 115 -7.45 10.47 4.67
C SER A 115 -8.03 11.85 4.96
N GLU A 116 -7.40 12.91 4.43
CA GLU A 116 -7.86 14.29 4.57
C GLU A 116 -9.20 14.52 3.86
N GLU A 117 -9.39 13.97 2.66
CA GLU A 117 -10.67 14.03 1.96
C GLU A 117 -11.79 13.39 2.79
N LEU A 118 -11.49 12.30 3.50
CA LEU A 118 -12.44 11.60 4.34
C LEU A 118 -12.90 12.43 5.56
N LEU A 119 -12.08 13.37 6.07
CA LEU A 119 -12.44 14.23 7.20
C LEU A 119 -13.70 15.06 6.94
N LYS A 120 -14.00 15.40 5.68
CA LYS A 120 -15.22 16.14 5.28
C LYS A 120 -16.51 15.40 5.66
N TYR A 121 -16.42 14.08 5.81
CA TYR A 121 -17.55 13.19 6.09
C TYR A 121 -17.63 12.75 7.56
N ASN A 122 -16.72 13.18 8.43
CA ASN A 122 -16.67 12.86 9.88
C ASN A 122 -17.75 13.56 10.73
N LYS A 123 -19.00 13.49 10.25
CA LYS A 123 -20.20 14.02 10.91
C LYS A 123 -20.97 12.96 11.71
N ILE A 124 -20.72 11.68 11.43
CA ILE A 124 -21.39 10.54 12.06
C ILE A 124 -20.38 9.41 12.30
N ASN A 125 -20.67 8.57 13.30
CA ASN A 125 -20.01 7.28 13.44
C ASN A 125 -20.61 6.32 12.42
N PHE A 126 -19.82 5.91 11.43
CA PHE A 126 -20.29 5.06 10.35
C PHE A 126 -19.15 4.21 9.83
N THR A 127 -19.45 2.96 9.50
CA THR A 127 -18.51 2.04 8.88
C THR A 127 -19.14 1.51 7.61
N ASP A 128 -18.40 1.58 6.51
CA ASP A 128 -18.83 1.14 5.19
C ASP A 128 -17.71 0.39 4.49
N ASP A 129 -18.06 -0.41 3.51
CA ASP A 129 -17.13 -1.23 2.76
C ASP A 129 -17.42 -1.20 1.26
N GLY A 130 -16.39 -1.47 0.48
CA GLY A 130 -16.46 -1.49 -0.97
C GLY A 130 -15.42 -2.43 -1.55
N ILE A 131 -15.74 -3.08 -2.67
CA ILE A 131 -14.81 -3.97 -3.36
C ILE A 131 -14.57 -3.43 -4.75
N ILE A 132 -13.32 -3.07 -5.04
CA ILE A 132 -12.89 -2.66 -6.36
C ILE A 132 -12.28 -3.86 -7.08
N LEU A 133 -12.73 -4.08 -8.31
CA LEU A 133 -12.09 -4.95 -9.27
C LEU A 133 -11.16 -4.12 -10.16
N VAL A 134 -9.90 -4.52 -10.20
CA VAL A 134 -8.89 -3.98 -11.12
C VAL A 134 -8.58 -5.04 -12.17
N ILE A 135 -8.65 -4.64 -13.45
CA ILE A 135 -8.20 -5.43 -14.60
C ILE A 135 -7.00 -4.70 -15.19
N LEU A 136 -5.92 -5.43 -15.38
CA LEU A 136 -4.68 -4.95 -15.99
C LEU A 136 -4.54 -5.50 -17.40
N ASN A 137 -3.92 -4.70 -18.26
CA ASN A 137 -3.53 -5.14 -19.58
C ASN A 137 -2.50 -6.28 -19.48
N GLY A 138 -2.78 -7.43 -20.10
CA GLY A 138 -1.92 -8.62 -20.00
C GLY A 138 -0.56 -8.53 -20.70
N ASN A 139 -0.30 -7.45 -21.44
CA ASN A 139 0.99 -7.22 -22.09
C ASN A 139 1.82 -6.16 -21.35
N THR A 140 1.19 -5.07 -20.89
CA THR A 140 1.91 -3.93 -20.29
C THR A 140 1.79 -3.83 -18.77
N GLY A 141 0.80 -4.51 -18.18
CA GLY A 141 0.52 -4.44 -16.73
C GLY A 141 -0.12 -3.12 -16.30
N ALA A 142 -0.42 -2.24 -17.26
CA ALA A 142 -1.14 -1.00 -17.02
C ALA A 142 -2.59 -1.28 -16.66
N VAL A 143 -3.18 -0.41 -15.84
CA VAL A 143 -4.60 -0.49 -15.49
C VAL A 143 -5.46 -0.29 -16.74
N GLU A 144 -6.32 -1.25 -17.02
CA GLU A 144 -7.28 -1.21 -18.14
C GLU A 144 -8.70 -0.91 -17.66
N THR A 145 -9.09 -1.48 -16.52
CA THR A 145 -10.41 -1.23 -15.94
C THR A 145 -10.35 -1.16 -14.44
N ILE A 146 -11.00 -0.14 -13.89
CA ILE A 146 -11.34 -0.01 -12.47
C ILE A 146 -12.86 0.07 -12.38
N ARG A 147 -13.46 -0.78 -11.57
CA ARG A 147 -14.89 -0.69 -11.25
C ARG A 147 -15.17 -1.30 -9.90
N PHE A 148 -16.28 -0.92 -9.30
CA PHE A 148 -16.81 -1.73 -8.21
C PHE A 148 -17.22 -3.12 -8.71
N ASN A 149 -17.02 -4.10 -7.84
CA ASN A 149 -17.62 -5.42 -7.98
C ASN A 149 -19.06 -5.37 -7.41
N THR A 150 -19.52 -6.44 -6.78
CA THR A 150 -20.87 -6.55 -6.20
C THR A 150 -21.09 -5.68 -4.97
N ARG A 151 -20.02 -5.20 -4.31
CA ARG A 151 -20.08 -4.42 -3.08
C ARG A 151 -19.68 -2.96 -3.35
N VAL A 152 -20.67 -2.07 -3.32
CA VAL A 152 -20.50 -0.63 -3.48
C VAL A 152 -20.81 0.06 -2.13
N PRO A 153 -20.04 1.07 -1.71
CA PRO A 153 -20.37 1.87 -0.54
C PRO A 153 -21.79 2.45 -0.63
N ARG A 154 -22.48 2.54 0.50
CA ARG A 154 -23.86 3.03 0.60
C ARG A 154 -23.95 4.55 0.39
N ILE A 155 -22.87 5.27 0.66
CA ILE A 155 -22.77 6.71 0.43
C ILE A 155 -21.99 6.94 -0.86
N ASN A 156 -22.64 7.56 -1.85
CA ASN A 156 -22.06 7.79 -3.19
C ASN A 156 -20.74 8.53 -3.15
N ASP A 157 -20.57 9.49 -2.23
CA ASP A 157 -19.32 10.24 -2.13
C ASP A 157 -18.18 9.39 -1.56
N LEU A 158 -18.45 8.44 -0.65
CA LEU A 158 -17.44 7.48 -0.22
C LEU A 158 -17.03 6.54 -1.37
N ALA A 159 -17.98 6.21 -2.25
CA ALA A 159 -17.68 5.46 -3.47
C ALA A 159 -16.78 6.26 -4.44
N LYS A 160 -16.89 7.59 -4.48
CA LYS A 160 -15.98 8.44 -5.26
C LYS A 160 -14.59 8.51 -4.62
N VAL A 161 -14.50 8.64 -3.29
CA VAL A 161 -13.21 8.62 -2.56
C VAL A 161 -12.46 7.33 -2.88
N ILE A 162 -13.12 6.17 -2.82
CA ILE A 162 -12.50 4.88 -3.17
C ILE A 162 -12.05 4.83 -4.63
N GLN A 163 -12.87 5.31 -5.57
CA GLN A 163 -12.49 5.33 -6.98
C GLN A 163 -11.29 6.24 -7.25
N ASN A 164 -11.25 7.43 -6.64
CA ASN A 164 -10.12 8.36 -6.73
C ASN A 164 -8.86 7.76 -6.11
N ASP A 165 -9.01 6.99 -5.04
CA ASP A 165 -7.89 6.30 -4.39
C ASP A 165 -7.22 5.28 -5.31
N VAL A 166 -8.00 4.40 -5.94
CA VAL A 166 -7.43 3.34 -6.78
C VAL A 166 -6.87 3.86 -8.11
N THR A 167 -7.40 4.95 -8.67
CA THR A 167 -6.94 5.47 -9.96
C THR A 167 -5.53 6.06 -9.92
N ARG A 168 -5.06 6.50 -8.76
CA ARG A 168 -3.67 6.95 -8.56
C ARG A 168 -2.68 5.81 -8.30
N TRP A 169 -3.15 4.59 -8.00
CA TRP A 169 -2.25 3.49 -7.69
C TRP A 169 -1.37 3.16 -8.89
N THR A 170 -0.07 3.06 -8.64
CA THR A 170 0.90 2.57 -9.60
C THR A 170 1.40 1.22 -9.12
N MET A 171 1.46 0.24 -10.03
CA MET A 171 1.91 -1.11 -9.72
C MET A 171 3.32 -1.35 -10.29
N GLU A 172 4.10 -2.15 -9.58
CA GLU A 172 5.37 -2.74 -10.02
C GLU A 172 5.15 -4.23 -10.25
N HIS A 173 5.64 -4.74 -11.38
CA HIS A 173 5.55 -6.13 -11.75
C HIS A 173 6.95 -6.76 -11.65
N SER A 174 7.02 -7.99 -11.13
CA SER A 174 8.29 -8.72 -10.98
C SER A 174 8.89 -9.14 -12.31
N GLU A 175 8.04 -9.31 -13.33
CA GLU A 175 8.39 -9.76 -14.67
C GLU A 175 7.98 -8.72 -15.71
N GLU A 176 8.66 -8.70 -16.85
CA GLU A 176 8.32 -7.83 -17.98
C GLU A 176 6.90 -8.09 -18.48
N LYS A 177 6.48 -9.36 -18.48
CA LYS A 177 5.10 -9.74 -18.78
C LYS A 177 4.32 -9.92 -17.48
N PRO A 178 3.21 -9.20 -17.27
CA PRO A 178 2.41 -9.34 -16.06
C PRO A 178 1.78 -10.73 -15.91
N VAL A 179 2.08 -11.39 -14.80
CA VAL A 179 1.44 -12.67 -14.41
C VAL A 179 0.04 -12.42 -13.85
N VAL A 180 -0.11 -11.35 -13.08
CA VAL A 180 -1.38 -10.95 -12.46
C VAL A 180 -2.07 -9.93 -13.39
N THR A 181 -3.21 -10.31 -13.95
CA THR A 181 -3.99 -9.46 -14.86
C THR A 181 -5.33 -9.02 -14.28
N LYS A 182 -5.70 -9.55 -13.12
CA LYS A 182 -6.97 -9.25 -12.45
C LYS A 182 -6.82 -9.46 -10.95
N TYR A 183 -7.24 -8.48 -10.16
CA TYR A 183 -7.27 -8.58 -8.70
C TYR A 183 -8.34 -7.68 -8.10
N GLN A 184 -8.65 -7.91 -6.83
CA GLN A 184 -9.61 -7.15 -6.04
C GLN A 184 -8.93 -6.43 -4.88
N ILE A 185 -9.45 -5.24 -4.59
CA ILE A 185 -9.08 -4.41 -3.45
C ILE A 185 -10.31 -4.27 -2.58
N HIS A 186 -10.20 -4.71 -1.33
CA HIS A 186 -11.25 -4.60 -0.33
C HIS A 186 -11.02 -3.35 0.51
N TYR A 187 -11.98 -2.44 0.49
CA TYR A 187 -11.95 -1.21 1.26
C TYR A 187 -12.83 -1.34 2.51
N MET A 188 -12.33 -0.78 3.61
CA MET A 188 -13.09 -0.52 4.83
C MET A 188 -12.90 0.95 5.19
N ILE A 189 -13.99 1.69 5.21
CA ILE A 189 -14.03 3.10 5.58
C ILE A 189 -14.66 3.23 6.95
N ARG A 190 -14.02 3.97 7.85
CA ARG A 190 -14.59 4.34 9.14
C ARG A 190 -14.63 5.85 9.30
N LEU A 191 -15.84 6.37 9.40
CA LEU A 191 -16.12 7.74 9.79
C LEU A 191 -16.32 7.81 11.30
N GLU A 192 -15.79 8.86 11.89
CA GLU A 192 -15.92 9.15 13.32
C GLU A 192 -16.57 10.51 13.48
N ASN A 193 -17.59 10.62 14.33
CA ASN A 193 -18.26 11.87 14.59
C ASN A 193 -17.34 12.80 15.41
N ARG A 194 -16.73 13.77 14.74
CA ARG A 194 -15.89 14.80 15.36
C ARG A 194 -16.56 16.15 15.45
N SER A 195 -17.67 16.34 14.74
CA SER A 195 -18.39 17.61 14.69
C SER A 195 -19.38 17.79 15.85
N GLY A 196 -19.57 16.78 16.71
CA GLY A 196 -20.61 16.78 17.75
C GLY A 196 -22.03 16.79 17.17
N SER A 197 -22.17 16.54 15.86
CA SER A 197 -23.46 16.58 15.16
C SER A 197 -24.30 15.36 15.55
N THR A 198 -25.60 15.55 15.77
CA THR A 198 -26.50 14.42 15.98
C THR A 198 -26.86 13.76 14.65
N ARG A 199 -27.11 12.45 14.68
CA ARG A 199 -27.50 11.66 13.48
C ARG A 199 -28.70 12.27 12.75
N ASP A 200 -29.63 12.88 13.48
CA ASP A 200 -30.85 13.44 12.92
C ASP A 200 -30.57 14.73 12.12
N LYS A 201 -29.67 15.60 12.62
CA LYS A 201 -29.21 16.78 11.86
C LYS A 201 -28.51 16.38 10.56
N VAL A 202 -27.65 15.37 10.60
CA VAL A 202 -26.91 14.91 9.42
C VAL A 202 -27.85 14.27 8.39
N LYS A 203 -28.85 13.49 8.84
CA LYS A 203 -29.89 12.97 7.93
C LYS A 203 -30.69 14.08 7.27
N GLU A 204 -30.97 15.16 7.98
CA GLU A 204 -31.69 16.30 7.42
C GLU A 204 -30.86 17.08 6.39
N GLU A 205 -29.56 17.26 6.64
CA GLU A 205 -28.60 17.81 5.66
C GLU A 205 -28.51 16.94 4.40
N LEU A 206 -28.28 15.64 4.56
CA LEU A 206 -28.16 14.70 3.43
C LEU A 206 -29.46 14.62 2.61
N ARG A 207 -30.63 14.68 3.25
CA ARG A 207 -31.94 14.72 2.56
C ARG A 207 -32.14 16.00 1.75
N LYS A 208 -31.59 17.13 2.20
CA LYS A 208 -31.63 18.41 1.46
C LYS A 208 -30.68 18.37 0.27
N GLU A 209 -29.54 17.72 0.41
CA GLU A 209 -28.51 17.62 -0.63
C GLU A 209 -28.95 16.71 -1.80
N VAL A 210 -29.66 15.61 -1.52
CA VAL A 210 -30.23 14.71 -2.56
C VAL A 210 -31.36 15.36 -3.37
N ARG A 211 -31.96 16.46 -2.89
CA ARG A 211 -33.05 17.18 -3.58
C ARG A 211 -32.58 18.33 -4.47
N LYS A 212 -31.27 18.63 -4.49
CA LYS A 212 -30.65 19.56 -5.44
C LYS A 212 -30.05 18.78 -6.60
#